data_AF-A1TS15-F1
#
_entry.id   AF-A1TS15-F1
#
_cell.length_a   1.000
_cell.length_b   1.000
_cell.length_c   1.000
_cell.angle_alpha   90.00
_cell.angle_beta   90.00
_cell.angle_gamma   90.00
#
_symmetry.space_group_name_H-M   'P 1'
#
loop_
_entity.id
_entity.type
_entity.pdbx_description
1 polymer ?
#
loop_
_entity_poly.entity_id
_entity_poly.type
_entity_poly.pdbx_seq_one_letter_code
_entity_poly.pdbx_strand_id
1 'polypeptide(L)'
;MRIKPITVRGSGTTSDDFYGAMGEATLKIAVSGMVTPKEAGKTTISIDELAFYLRDSYDFNDDSFLSQPLGFWGPGGVKRTPRSTLAIPLTEQWMHANAAEADRQSYLVQNQHFRQWRALYGLGGDFMIVSDVHRVRLPFPIKLEW
;
A
#
# COMPACT_ATOMS: atom_id res chain seq x y z
N MET A 1 -5.22 24.09 -4.01
CA MET A 1 -5.69 22.84 -4.63
C MET A 1 -5.76 21.76 -3.54
N ARG A 2 -6.96 21.30 -3.15
CA ARG A 2 -7.14 20.33 -2.07
C ARG A 2 -7.44 18.97 -2.71
N ILE A 3 -6.46 18.08 -2.74
CA ILE A 3 -6.64 16.70 -3.21
C ILE A 3 -7.45 15.98 -2.15
N LYS A 4 -8.67 15.55 -2.46
CA LYS A 4 -9.43 14.65 -1.58
C LYS A 4 -8.97 13.21 -1.86
N PRO A 5 -8.33 12.52 -0.92
CA PRO A 5 -8.02 11.10 -1.07
C PRO A 5 -9.33 10.32 -1.14
N ILE A 6 -9.44 9.39 -2.08
CA ILE A 6 -10.47 8.35 -2.02
C ILE A 6 -9.73 7.07 -1.65
N THR A 7 -9.92 6.62 -0.42
CA THR A 7 -9.39 5.34 0.05
C THR A 7 -10.36 4.25 -0.38
N VAL A 8 -9.92 3.36 -1.25
CA VAL A 8 -10.70 2.18 -1.65
C VAL A 8 -10.19 1.01 -0.83
N ARG A 9 -10.99 0.53 0.12
CA ARG A 9 -10.69 -0.69 0.89
C ARG A 9 -11.41 -1.86 0.25
N GLY A 10 -10.66 -2.87 -0.20
CA GLY A 10 -11.24 -4.15 -0.60
C GLY A 10 -11.80 -4.88 0.62
N SER A 11 -13.08 -5.27 0.57
CA SER A 11 -13.67 -6.12 1.61
C SER A 11 -13.05 -7.51 1.52
N GLY A 12 -12.32 -7.89 2.56
CA GLY A 12 -11.49 -9.08 2.57
C GLY A 12 -12.27 -10.39 2.42
N THR A 13 -11.96 -11.15 1.38
CA THR A 13 -12.03 -12.62 1.39
C THR A 13 -11.07 -13.23 0.37
N THR A 14 -9.88 -12.66 0.15
CA THR A 14 -8.74 -13.35 -0.48
C THR A 14 -7.57 -12.40 -0.47
N SER A 15 -6.56 -12.68 0.36
CA SER A 15 -5.25 -12.04 0.24
C SER A 15 -4.63 -12.51 -1.08
N ASP A 16 -4.90 -11.76 -2.15
CA ASP A 16 -4.22 -11.91 -3.43
C ASP A 16 -2.86 -11.20 -3.37
N ASP A 17 -1.91 -11.58 -4.22
CA ASP A 17 -0.53 -11.08 -4.17
C ASP A 17 -0.49 -9.55 -4.34
N PHE A 18 -1.47 -9.00 -5.07
CA PHE A 18 -1.72 -7.56 -5.22
C PHE A 18 -2.11 -6.87 -3.90
N TYR A 19 -2.96 -7.51 -3.07
CA TYR A 19 -3.33 -7.00 -1.76
C TYR A 19 -2.18 -7.11 -0.76
N GLY A 20 -1.37 -8.17 -0.86
CA GLY A 20 -0.14 -8.31 -0.06
C GLY A 20 0.92 -7.26 -0.40
N ALA A 21 0.99 -6.83 -1.66
CA ALA A 21 1.94 -5.82 -2.12
C ALA A 21 1.49 -4.37 -1.86
N MET A 22 0.18 -4.09 -1.90
CA MET A 22 -0.35 -2.72 -1.83
C MET A 22 -1.23 -2.41 -0.63
N GLY A 23 -1.50 -3.37 0.27
CA GLY A 23 -2.28 -3.14 1.49
C GLY A 23 -3.52 -2.26 1.30
N GLU A 24 -3.48 -1.03 1.83
CA GLU A 24 -4.48 0.03 1.58
C GLU A 24 -4.05 1.02 0.47
N ALA A 25 -4.16 0.59 -0.79
CA ALA A 25 -3.88 1.47 -1.92
C ALA A 25 -4.83 2.68 -1.94
N THR A 26 -4.27 3.90 -2.01
CA THR A 26 -5.06 5.13 -2.16
C THR A 26 -5.09 5.58 -3.61
N LEU A 27 -6.29 5.66 -4.19
CA LEU A 27 -6.50 6.33 -5.47
C LEU A 27 -6.60 7.84 -5.25
N LYS A 28 -5.73 8.58 -5.92
CA LYS A 28 -5.71 10.04 -5.88
C LYS A 28 -6.29 10.58 -7.19
N ILE A 29 -7.10 11.63 -7.05
CA ILE A 29 -7.66 12.38 -8.18
C ILE A 29 -7.15 13.81 -8.10
N ALA A 30 -6.53 14.28 -9.17
CA ALA A 30 -6.15 15.66 -9.40
C ALA A 30 -6.99 16.25 -10.54
N VAL A 31 -7.16 17.57 -10.52
CA VAL A 31 -7.96 18.31 -11.51
C VAL A 31 -7.09 19.39 -12.14
N SER A 32 -7.25 19.62 -13.44
CA SER A 32 -6.63 20.69 -14.20
C SER A 32 -7.71 21.53 -14.88
N GLY A 33 -7.45 22.83 -15.01
CA GLY A 33 -8.40 23.77 -15.58
C GLY A 33 -7.98 25.22 -15.40
N MET A 34 -8.86 26.13 -15.85
CA MET A 34 -8.65 27.57 -15.80
C MET A 34 -9.38 28.21 -14.64
N VAL A 35 -8.76 29.23 -14.03
CA VAL A 35 -9.36 30.05 -12.98
C VAL A 35 -9.57 31.46 -13.53
N THR A 36 -10.81 31.93 -13.48
CA THR A 36 -11.18 33.26 -13.98
C THR A 36 -11.79 34.07 -12.83
N PRO A 37 -11.18 35.21 -12.45
CA PRO A 37 -11.80 36.11 -11.47
C PRO A 37 -13.07 36.73 -12.05
N LYS A 38 -14.10 36.89 -11.21
CA LYS A 38 -15.32 37.63 -11.50
C LYS A 38 -15.39 38.91 -10.64
N GLU A 39 -16.30 39.80 -10.99
CA GLU A 39 -16.63 40.96 -10.17
C GLU A 39 -17.20 40.53 -8.80
N ALA A 40 -17.02 41.38 -7.80
CA ALA A 40 -17.44 41.17 -6.41
C ALA A 40 -16.70 40.05 -5.63
N GLY A 41 -15.43 39.80 -5.94
CA GLY A 41 -14.60 38.84 -5.19
C GLY A 41 -14.95 37.37 -5.42
N LYS A 42 -15.82 37.09 -6.39
CA LYS A 42 -16.17 35.75 -6.83
C LYS A 42 -15.15 35.22 -7.83
N THR A 43 -14.93 33.92 -7.83
CA THR A 43 -14.02 33.24 -8.75
C THR A 43 -14.73 32.09 -9.45
N THR A 44 -14.53 31.96 -10.76
CA THR A 44 -15.00 30.81 -11.52
C THR A 44 -13.83 29.89 -11.83
N ILE A 45 -13.96 28.61 -11.48
CA ILE A 45 -13.00 27.56 -11.79
C ILE A 45 -13.63 26.69 -12.88
N SER A 46 -12.95 26.53 -14.01
CA SER A 46 -13.39 25.72 -15.14
C SER A 46 -12.44 24.55 -15.32
N ILE A 47 -12.84 23.36 -14.84
CA ILE A 47 -12.04 22.12 -14.88
C ILE A 47 -12.27 21.41 -16.21
N ASP A 48 -11.22 21.13 -16.97
CA ASP A 48 -11.28 20.47 -18.29
C ASP A 48 -10.55 19.12 -18.35
N GLU A 49 -9.76 18.77 -17.34
CA GLU A 49 -9.04 17.50 -17.28
C GLU A 49 -8.98 16.93 -15.85
N LEU A 50 -9.13 15.61 -15.75
CA LEU A 50 -8.95 14.82 -14.53
C LEU A 50 -7.71 13.94 -14.66
N ALA A 51 -6.97 13.80 -13.57
CA ALA A 51 -5.77 12.96 -13.47
C ALA A 51 -5.92 11.96 -12.32
N PHE A 52 -5.83 10.67 -12.64
CA PHE A 52 -5.94 9.56 -11.69
C PHE A 52 -4.57 8.91 -11.51
N TYR A 53 -4.18 8.66 -10.26
CA TYR A 53 -2.95 7.92 -9.97
C TYR A 53 -3.07 7.20 -8.63
N LEU A 54 -2.39 6.07 -8.52
CA LEU A 54 -2.21 5.35 -7.27
C LEU A 54 -0.98 5.92 -6.57
N ARG A 55 -1.10 6.08 -5.25
CA ARG A 55 0.02 6.39 -4.38
C ARG A 55 -0.13 5.61 -3.09
N ASP A 56 0.91 4.87 -2.74
CA ASP A 56 0.96 4.10 -1.51
C ASP A 56 2.33 4.29 -0.81
N SER A 57 2.29 4.37 0.52
CA SER A 57 3.48 4.41 1.37
C SER A 57 3.69 3.01 1.94
N TYR A 58 4.62 2.29 1.33
CA TYR A 58 5.02 0.99 1.83
C TYR A 58 6.12 1.21 2.88
N ASP A 59 5.67 1.45 4.10
CA ASP A 59 6.51 1.60 5.28
C ASP A 59 6.24 0.48 6.28
N PHE A 60 7.22 0.21 7.13
CA PHE A 60 7.15 -0.86 8.13
C PHE A 60 7.11 -0.29 9.54
N ASN A 61 6.57 0.92 9.68
CA ASN A 61 6.45 1.56 10.97
C ASN A 61 5.17 1.08 11.66
N ASP A 62 5.26 0.85 12.96
CA ASP A 62 4.11 0.48 13.77
C ASP A 62 3.75 1.69 14.64
N ASP A 63 2.58 2.28 14.42
CA ASP A 63 2.03 3.36 15.24
C ASP A 63 1.22 2.84 16.44
N SER A 64 1.13 1.52 16.60
CA SER A 64 0.27 0.84 17.58
C SER A 64 1.04 -0.18 18.42
N PHE A 65 0.49 -0.52 19.60
CA PHE A 65 1.04 -1.54 20.51
C PHE A 65 1.14 -2.95 19.89
N LEU A 66 0.42 -3.20 18.79
CA LEU A 66 0.46 -4.45 18.04
C LEU A 66 1.09 -4.20 16.67
N SER A 67 2.09 -5.02 16.32
CA SER A 67 2.76 -4.94 15.03
C SER A 67 1.87 -5.48 13.91
N GLN A 68 1.81 -4.78 12.78
CA GLN A 68 0.96 -5.21 11.66
C GLN A 68 1.42 -6.58 11.11
N PRO A 69 0.51 -7.55 10.92
CA PRO A 69 0.84 -8.82 10.27
C PRO A 69 1.05 -8.62 8.76
N LEU A 70 2.17 -9.12 8.25
CA LEU A 70 2.56 -9.14 6.83
C LEU A 70 2.26 -10.49 6.16
N GLY A 71 1.48 -11.34 6.83
CA GLY A 71 1.07 -12.66 6.35
C GLY A 71 1.96 -13.80 6.85
N PHE A 72 1.62 -15.00 6.37
CA PHE A 72 2.33 -16.23 6.71
C PHE A 72 3.28 -16.61 5.59
N TRP A 73 4.54 -16.89 5.94
CA TRP A 73 5.60 -17.19 4.97
C TRP A 73 6.25 -18.52 5.31
N GLY A 74 6.57 -19.32 4.30
CA GLY A 74 7.34 -20.56 4.43
C GLY A 74 8.43 -20.64 3.35
N PRO A 75 9.17 -21.75 3.24
CA PRO A 75 10.26 -21.89 2.26
C PRO A 75 9.81 -21.71 0.79
N GLY A 76 8.54 -22.03 0.50
CA GLY A 76 7.93 -21.83 -0.81
C GLY A 76 7.25 -20.47 -1.02
N GLY A 77 7.44 -19.49 -0.12
CA GLY A 77 6.82 -18.16 -0.19
C GLY A 77 5.58 -17.98 0.69
N VAL A 78 4.69 -17.08 0.29
CA VAL A 78 3.46 -16.74 1.04
C VAL A 78 2.51 -17.94 1.11
N LYS A 79 2.03 -18.26 2.30
CA LYS A 79 1.04 -19.32 2.55
C LYS A 79 -0.29 -18.67 2.93
N ARG A 80 -1.34 -18.91 2.13
CA ARG A 80 -2.70 -18.38 2.36
C ARG A 80 -3.42 -19.07 3.52
N THR A 81 -3.05 -20.32 3.82
CA THR A 81 -3.58 -21.11 4.93
C THR A 81 -2.40 -21.57 5.81
N PRO A 82 -2.19 -20.96 6.98
CA PRO A 82 -1.13 -21.40 7.87
C PRO A 82 -1.46 -22.81 8.37
N ARG A 83 -0.54 -23.75 8.17
CA ARG A 83 -0.62 -25.10 8.75
C ARG A 83 0.19 -25.21 10.05
N SER A 84 1.07 -24.24 10.30
CA SER A 84 1.80 -24.02 11.54
C SER A 84 2.03 -22.51 11.73
N THR A 85 2.10 -22.02 12.97
CA THR A 85 2.39 -20.61 13.24
C THR A 85 3.57 -20.53 14.20
N LEU A 86 4.77 -20.45 13.64
CA LEU A 86 6.00 -20.33 14.43
C LEU A 86 6.50 -18.88 14.40
N ALA A 87 7.23 -18.51 15.45
CA ALA A 87 7.98 -17.26 15.47
C ALA A 87 9.13 -17.33 14.45
N ILE A 88 9.40 -16.22 13.77
CA ILE A 88 10.47 -16.16 12.76
C ILE A 88 11.81 -15.97 13.45
N PRO A 89 12.79 -16.86 13.23
CA PRO A 89 14.16 -16.57 13.61
C PRO A 89 14.71 -15.46 12.71
N LEU A 90 15.29 -14.42 13.31
CA LEU A 90 15.87 -13.28 12.59
C LEU A 90 17.26 -13.58 12.02
N THR A 91 17.88 -14.66 12.48
CA THR A 91 19.22 -15.13 12.09
C THR A 91 19.12 -16.55 11.58
N GLU A 92 20.10 -16.98 10.78
CA GLU A 92 20.17 -18.36 10.31
C GLU A 92 20.19 -19.35 11.48
N GLN A 93 19.28 -20.32 11.44
CA GLN A 93 19.22 -21.42 12.38
C GLN A 93 19.08 -22.72 11.60
N TRP A 94 19.91 -23.71 11.96
CA TRP A 94 19.80 -25.05 11.42
C TRP A 94 18.53 -25.72 11.94
N MET A 95 17.64 -26.08 11.03
CA MET A 95 16.44 -26.86 11.35
C MET A 95 16.62 -28.29 10.86
N HIS A 96 16.52 -29.26 11.78
CA HIS A 96 16.40 -30.67 11.42
C HIS A 96 14.96 -30.96 11.04
N ALA A 97 14.62 -30.70 9.77
CA ALA A 97 13.34 -31.04 9.18
C ALA A 97 13.58 -31.72 7.83
N ASN A 98 12.77 -32.72 7.49
CA ASN A 98 12.77 -33.24 6.11
C ASN A 98 12.07 -32.23 5.16
N ALA A 99 12.24 -32.41 3.85
CA ALA A 99 11.70 -31.47 2.87
C ALA A 99 10.17 -31.29 2.97
N ALA A 100 9.43 -32.36 3.33
CA ALA A 100 7.98 -32.31 3.47
C ALA A 100 7.53 -31.57 4.74
N GLU A 101 8.32 -31.63 5.82
CA GLU A 101 8.11 -30.88 7.06
C GLU A 101 8.43 -29.40 6.87
N ALA A 102 9.55 -29.09 6.21
CA ALA A 102 9.94 -27.72 5.92
C ALA A 102 8.88 -26.99 5.06
N ASP A 103 8.32 -27.64 4.05
CA ASP A 103 7.27 -27.02 3.20
C ASP A 103 5.94 -26.78 3.93
N ARG A 104 5.66 -27.56 4.99
CA ARG A 104 4.48 -27.36 5.85
C ARG A 104 4.68 -26.24 6.87
N GLN A 105 5.89 -25.76 7.03
CA GLN A 105 6.23 -24.76 8.00
C GLN A 105 5.82 -23.37 7.51
N SER A 106 5.10 -22.64 8.36
CA SER A 106 4.73 -21.26 8.09
C SER A 106 4.98 -20.40 9.32
N TYR A 107 5.40 -19.18 9.07
CA TYR A 107 5.76 -18.23 10.09
C TYR A 107 5.00 -16.93 9.90
N LEU A 108 4.51 -16.38 11.00
CA LEU A 108 3.84 -15.08 10.97
C LEU A 108 4.89 -13.97 10.87
N VAL A 109 4.99 -13.34 9.70
CA VAL A 109 5.82 -12.15 9.52
C VAL A 109 5.03 -10.93 10.01
N GLN A 110 5.70 -10.04 10.73
CA GLN A 110 5.16 -8.77 11.20
C GLN A 110 6.18 -7.67 10.91
N ASN A 111 5.73 -6.41 10.89
CA ASN A 111 6.60 -5.23 10.73
C ASN A 111 7.77 -5.24 11.72
N GLN A 112 7.54 -5.64 12.98
CA GLN A 112 8.58 -5.74 14.00
C GLN A 112 9.72 -6.69 13.60
N HIS A 113 9.42 -7.82 12.96
CA HIS A 113 10.43 -8.79 12.53
C HIS A 113 11.29 -8.19 11.42
N PHE A 114 10.65 -7.48 10.48
CA PHE A 114 11.36 -6.80 9.41
C PHE A 114 12.24 -5.64 9.94
N ARG A 115 11.75 -4.85 10.90
CA ARG A 115 12.54 -3.79 11.55
C ARG A 115 13.74 -4.35 12.31
N GLN A 116 13.56 -5.45 13.04
CA GLN A 116 14.65 -6.14 13.74
C GLN A 116 15.70 -6.68 12.75
N TRP A 117 15.25 -7.30 11.66
CA TRP A 117 16.14 -7.76 10.59
C TRP A 117 16.91 -6.60 9.93
N ARG A 118 16.22 -5.49 9.60
CA ARG A 118 16.85 -4.27 9.08
C ARG A 118 17.91 -3.72 10.04
N ALA A 119 17.64 -3.73 11.35
CA ALA A 119 18.60 -3.28 12.36
C ALA A 119 19.84 -4.18 12.45
N LEU A 120 19.69 -5.50 12.24
CA LEU A 120 20.79 -6.45 12.27
C LEU A 120 21.67 -6.38 11.02
N TYR A 121 21.07 -6.26 9.84
CA TYR A 121 21.78 -6.39 8.57
C TYR A 121 22.05 -5.05 7.87
N GLY A 122 21.41 -3.96 8.30
CA GLY A 122 21.51 -2.65 7.66
C GLY A 122 20.90 -2.62 6.25
N LEU A 123 20.00 -3.56 5.95
CA LEU A 123 19.40 -3.75 4.63
C LEU A 123 17.90 -3.48 4.63
N GLY A 124 17.36 -3.13 3.46
CA GLY A 124 15.95 -2.79 3.27
C GLY A 124 15.66 -1.30 3.45
N GLY A 125 14.45 -0.88 3.09
CA GLY A 125 14.04 0.53 3.12
C GLY A 125 12.53 0.66 3.00
N ASP A 126 12.02 1.84 3.34
CA ASP A 126 10.63 2.20 3.12
C ASP A 126 10.54 2.80 1.71
N PHE A 127 9.47 2.50 0.98
CA PHE A 127 9.31 2.95 -0.39
C PHE A 127 7.94 3.55 -0.64
N MET A 128 7.92 4.56 -1.50
CA MET A 128 6.67 5.11 -2.01
C MET A 128 6.41 4.51 -3.38
N ILE A 129 5.30 3.78 -3.50
CA ILE A 129 4.85 3.26 -4.77
C ILE A 129 3.94 4.31 -5.41
N VAL A 130 4.24 4.65 -6.65
CA VAL A 130 3.42 5.55 -7.46
C VAL A 130 3.13 4.90 -8.81
N SER A 131 1.90 5.04 -9.30
CA SER A 131 1.59 4.67 -10.68
C SER A 131 1.87 5.81 -11.64
N ASP A 132 1.91 5.48 -12.93
CA ASP A 132 1.72 6.47 -13.97
C ASP A 132 0.39 7.21 -13.79
N VAL A 133 0.36 8.45 -14.28
CA VAL A 133 -0.84 9.30 -14.20
C VAL A 133 -1.73 9.04 -15.40
N HIS A 134 -2.93 8.53 -15.15
CA HIS A 134 -3.96 8.39 -16.17
C HIS A 134 -4.76 9.70 -16.30
N ARG A 135 -4.66 10.36 -17.45
CA ARG A 135 -5.34 11.64 -17.72
C ARG A 135 -6.56 11.44 -18.60
N VAL A 136 -7.65 12.09 -18.23
CA VAL A 136 -8.91 12.09 -18.96
C VAL A 136 -9.36 13.53 -19.17
N ARG A 137 -9.42 13.95 -20.44
CA ARG A 137 -10.05 15.23 -20.80
C ARG A 137 -11.55 15.10 -20.77
N LEU A 138 -12.21 16.10 -20.18
CA LEU A 138 -13.66 16.15 -20.11
C LEU A 138 -14.22 16.66 -21.45
N PRO A 139 -15.33 16.09 -21.94
CA PRO A 139 -15.97 16.57 -23.16
C PRO A 139 -16.50 18.01 -23.01
N PHE A 140 -16.85 18.41 -21.79
CA PHE A 140 -17.26 19.76 -21.44
C PHE A 140 -16.64 20.17 -20.09
N PRO A 141 -16.14 21.39 -19.93
CA PRO A 141 -15.57 21.83 -18.66
C PRO A 141 -16.61 21.90 -17.53
N ILE A 142 -16.25 21.40 -16.35
CA ILE A 142 -17.06 21.53 -15.14
C ILE A 142 -16.77 22.89 -14.52
N LYS A 143 -17.80 23.74 -14.40
CA LYS A 143 -17.70 25.07 -13.81
C LYS A 143 -18.10 25.03 -12.34
N LEU A 144 -17.22 25.55 -11.49
CA LEU A 144 -17.46 25.77 -10.06
C LEU A 144 -17.37 27.27 -9.79
N GLU A 145 -18.30 27.79 -9.00
CA GLU A 145 -18.25 29.17 -8.50
C GLU A 145 -17.88 29.15 -7.02
N TRP A 146 -16.96 30.03 -6.65
CA TRP A 146 -16.51 30.27 -5.28
C TRP A 146 -16.69 31.76 -4.97
#